data_AF-A0A0M3IGW3-F1
#
_entry.id   AF-A0A0M3IGW3-F1
#
_cell.length_a   1.000
_cell.length_b   1.000
_cell.length_c   1.000
_cell.angle_alpha   90.00
_cell.angle_beta   90.00
_cell.angle_gamma   90.00
#
_symmetry.space_group_name_H-M   'P 1'
#
loop_
_entity.id
_entity.type
_entity.pdbx_description
1 polymer ?
#
loop_
_entity_poly.entity_id
_entity_poly.type
_entity_poly.pdbx_seq_one_letter_code
_entity_poly.pdbx_strand_id
1 'polypeptide(L)'
;MLTLFHKDGRLDSNNITVCQFNVEFHWPYRNSLKEFGVFILDILRDRRYVILNGFYTEWREDKIRYHVMRFYGFNIESPICKSRYLRKKNHEEVR
;
A
#
# COMPACT_ATOMS: atom_id res chain seq x y z
N MET A 1 -3.74 -8.59 9.98
CA MET A 1 -2.42 -8.07 9.54
C MET A 1 -2.55 -6.72 8.85
N LEU A 2 -3.48 -6.57 7.90
CA LEU A 2 -3.67 -5.34 7.11
C LEU A 2 -3.99 -4.08 7.92
N THR A 3 -4.73 -4.24 9.02
CA THR A 3 -5.08 -3.15 9.95
C THR A 3 -3.87 -2.48 10.62
N LEU A 4 -2.68 -3.08 10.54
CA LEU A 4 -1.44 -2.46 11.04
C LEU A 4 -1.08 -1.18 10.29
N PHE A 5 -1.52 -1.04 9.04
CA PHE A 5 -1.21 0.13 8.20
C PHE A 5 -2.23 1.25 8.32
N HIS A 6 -3.30 1.06 9.10
CA HIS A 6 -4.29 2.11 9.34
C HIS A 6 -3.67 3.23 10.18
N LYS A 7 -4.17 4.45 9.93
CA LYS A 7 -3.88 5.60 10.77
C LYS A 7 -4.33 5.37 12.21
N ASP A 8 -3.51 5.81 13.15
CA ASP A 8 -3.69 5.65 14.60
C ASP A 8 -3.73 4.18 15.06
N GLY A 9 -3.22 3.27 14.21
CA GLY A 9 -3.12 1.85 14.49
C GLY A 9 -1.93 1.49 15.40
N ARG A 10 -1.70 0.19 15.56
CA ARG A 10 -0.65 -0.35 16.45
C ARG A 10 0.76 0.12 16.11
N LEU A 11 1.06 0.42 14.84
CA LEU A 11 2.39 0.91 14.46
C LEU A 11 2.58 2.35 14.92
N ASP A 12 1.58 3.20 14.71
CA ASP A 12 1.57 4.59 15.15
C ASP A 12 1.65 4.70 16.68
N SER A 13 0.89 3.85 17.39
CA SER A 13 0.91 3.82 18.86
C SER A 13 2.28 3.43 19.44
N ASN A 14 3.15 2.82 18.63
CA ASN A 14 4.52 2.46 18.99
C ASN A 14 5.57 3.37 18.33
N ASN A 15 5.14 4.51 17.78
CA ASN A 15 5.99 5.50 17.10
C ASN A 15 6.79 4.91 15.92
N ILE A 16 6.23 3.90 15.23
CA ILE A 16 6.83 3.26 14.07
C ILE A 16 6.26 3.90 12.80
N THR A 17 7.09 4.68 12.11
CA THR A 17 6.73 5.22 10.79
C THR A 17 7.08 4.23 9.68
N VAL A 18 6.07 3.73 8.97
CA VAL A 18 6.27 2.91 7.77
C VAL A 18 6.32 3.83 6.54
N CYS A 19 7.46 3.84 5.85
CA CYS A 19 7.63 4.66 4.64
C CYS A 19 7.15 3.98 3.36
N GLN A 20 7.25 2.65 3.30
CA GLN A 20 6.76 1.85 2.19
C GLN A 20 6.32 0.48 2.71
N PHE A 21 5.30 -0.08 2.10
CA PHE A 21 4.98 -1.50 2.21
C PHE A 21 4.57 -2.06 0.84
N ASN A 22 4.77 -3.36 0.67
CA ASN A 22 4.26 -4.14 -0.46
C ASN A 22 3.24 -5.13 0.09
N VAL A 23 2.13 -5.30 -0.60
CA VAL A 23 1.18 -6.37 -0.27
C VAL A 23 0.90 -7.20 -1.49
N GLU A 24 0.81 -8.50 -1.28
CA GLU A 24 0.33 -9.47 -2.25
C GLU A 24 -0.85 -10.21 -1.63
N PHE A 25 -1.95 -10.23 -2.36
CA PHE A 25 -3.16 -10.92 -1.96
C PHE A 25 -3.44 -12.06 -2.91
N HIS A 26 -3.55 -13.26 -2.35
CA HIS A 26 -4.01 -14.45 -3.05
C HIS A 26 -5.46 -14.70 -2.64
N TRP A 27 -6.40 -14.69 -3.58
CA TRP A 27 -7.78 -15.06 -3.27
C TRP A 27 -8.33 -16.12 -4.22
N PRO A 28 -8.62 -17.32 -3.70
CA PRO A 28 -9.50 -18.27 -4.39
C PRO A 28 -10.98 -17.99 -4.09
N TYR A 29 -11.30 -17.17 -3.07
CA TYR A 29 -12.62 -17.11 -2.45
C TYR A 29 -13.16 -15.68 -2.24
N ARG A 30 -14.49 -15.52 -2.23
CA ARG A 30 -15.19 -14.22 -2.14
C ARG A 30 -14.91 -13.44 -0.85
N ASN A 31 -14.70 -14.11 0.28
CA ASN A 31 -14.48 -13.42 1.56
C ASN A 31 -13.15 -12.63 1.57
N SER A 32 -12.09 -13.24 1.04
CA SER A 32 -10.77 -12.59 0.92
C SER A 32 -10.83 -11.35 0.02
N LEU A 33 -11.65 -11.38 -1.03
CA LEU A 33 -11.86 -10.22 -1.90
C LEU A 33 -12.54 -9.05 -1.16
N LYS A 34 -13.51 -9.34 -0.28
CA LYS A 34 -14.18 -8.30 0.51
C LYS A 34 -13.21 -7.66 1.51
N GLU A 35 -12.43 -8.46 2.23
CA GLU A 35 -11.42 -7.95 3.18
C GLU A 35 -10.37 -7.08 2.48
N PHE A 36 -9.91 -7.53 1.30
CA PHE A 36 -9.00 -6.75 0.47
C PHE A 36 -9.60 -5.40 0.05
N GLY A 37 -10.85 -5.41 -0.44
CA GLY A 37 -11.53 -4.18 -0.85
C GLY A 37 -11.70 -3.18 0.30
N VAL A 38 -12.08 -3.66 1.49
CA VAL A 38 -12.19 -2.82 2.69
C VAL A 38 -10.84 -2.20 3.04
N PHE A 39 -9.77 -2.99 3.05
CA PHE A 39 -8.43 -2.49 3.33
C PHE A 39 -7.99 -1.39 2.34
N ILE A 40 -8.21 -1.58 1.04
CA ILE A 40 -7.85 -0.56 0.04
C ILE A 40 -8.62 0.74 0.27
N LEU A 41 -9.92 0.64 0.55
CA LEU A 41 -10.76 1.81 0.83
C LEU A 41 -10.29 2.56 2.08
N ASP A 42 -9.93 1.85 3.14
CA ASP A 42 -9.43 2.44 4.38
C ASP A 42 -8.10 3.16 4.14
N ILE A 43 -7.14 2.54 3.45
CA ILE A 43 -5.86 3.18 3.09
C ILE A 43 -6.06 4.46 2.27
N LEU A 44 -6.95 4.42 1.28
CA LEU A 44 -7.25 5.59 0.44
C LEU A 44 -7.95 6.70 1.25
N ARG A 45 -8.82 6.33 2.20
CA ARG A 45 -9.51 7.27 3.09
C ARG A 45 -8.55 7.97 4.05
N ASP A 46 -7.58 7.23 4.57
CA ASP A 46 -6.56 7.76 5.49
C ASP A 46 -5.64 8.78 4.81
N ARG A 47 -5.52 8.73 3.47
CA ARG A 47 -4.68 9.62 2.63
C ARG A 47 -3.20 9.64 3.01
N ARG A 48 -2.76 8.70 3.85
CA ARG A 48 -1.37 8.56 4.29
C ARG A 48 -0.50 7.93 3.21
N TYR A 49 -1.04 6.92 2.52
CA TYR A 49 -0.31 6.17 1.51
C TYR A 49 -0.90 6.39 0.12
N VAL A 50 -0.04 6.64 -0.85
CA VAL A 50 -0.38 6.51 -2.28
C VAL A 50 -0.10 5.07 -2.69
N ILE A 51 -1.05 4.48 -3.42
CA ILE A 51 -0.92 3.14 -3.97
C ILE A 51 -0.36 3.26 -5.39
N LEU A 52 0.76 2.58 -5.65
CA LEU A 52 1.43 2.52 -6.94
C LEU A 52 1.54 1.09 -7.44
N ASN A 53 1.67 0.95 -8.76
CA ASN A 53 1.92 -0.30 -9.47
C ASN A 53 1.00 -1.45 -9.03
N GLY A 54 -0.30 -1.16 -8.93
CA GLY A 54 -1.32 -2.18 -8.75
C GLY A 54 -1.37 -3.07 -9.99
N PHE A 55 -1.01 -4.34 -9.86
CA PHE A 55 -1.14 -5.32 -10.93
C PHE A 55 -1.91 -6.55 -10.46
N TYR A 56 -2.63 -7.13 -11.40
CA TYR A 56 -3.44 -8.31 -11.22
C TYR A 56 -2.93 -9.41 -12.13
N THR A 57 -2.76 -10.60 -11.58
CA THR A 57 -2.40 -11.81 -12.32
C THR A 57 -3.42 -12.89 -12.02
N GLU A 58 -3.85 -13.59 -13.06
CA GLU A 58 -4.59 -14.85 -12.95
C GLU A 58 -3.70 -15.98 -13.45
N TRP A 59 -3.61 -17.07 -12.70
CA TRP A 59 -3.08 -18.33 -13.23
C TRP A 59 -3.96 -19.50 -12.81
N ARG A 60 -3.81 -20.61 -13.52
CA ARG A 60 -4.55 -21.85 -13.28
C ARG A 60 -3.58 -22.94 -12.85
N GLU A 61 -3.96 -23.64 -11.80
CA GLU A 61 -3.32 -24.86 -11.35
C GLU A 61 -4.45 -25.87 -11.14
N ASP A 62 -4.44 -26.94 -11.94
CA ASP A 62 -5.53 -27.92 -12.04
C ASP A 62 -6.91 -27.29 -12.27
N LYS A 63 -7.82 -27.41 -11.28
CA LYS A 63 -9.19 -26.89 -11.31
C LYS A 63 -9.34 -25.57 -10.54
N ILE A 64 -8.26 -25.04 -9.96
CA ILE A 64 -8.29 -23.84 -9.14
C ILE A 64 -7.78 -22.66 -9.98
N ARG A 65 -8.54 -21.56 -9.96
CA ARG A 65 -8.09 -20.27 -10.48
C ARG A 65 -7.55 -19.46 -9.31
N TYR A 66 -6.29 -19.07 -9.42
CA TYR A 66 -5.69 -18.15 -8.48
C TYR A 66 -5.77 -16.75 -9.05
N HIS A 67 -6.22 -15.84 -8.20
CA HIS A 67 -6.23 -14.42 -8.47
C HIS A 67 -5.29 -13.76 -7.50
N VAL A 68 -4.29 -13.09 -8.05
CA VAL A 68 -3.31 -12.35 -7.27
C VAL A 68 -3.34 -10.90 -7.61
N MET A 69 -3.34 -10.07 -6.57
CA MET A 69 -3.13 -8.64 -6.70
C MET A 69 -1.97 -8.20 -5.86
N ARG A 70 -1.08 -7.43 -6.47
CA ARG A 70 0.06 -6.83 -5.78
C ARG A 70 0.05 -5.33 -6.01
N PHE A 71 0.47 -4.58 -5.00
CA PHE A 71 0.67 -3.14 -5.09
C PHE A 71 1.68 -2.69 -4.04
N TYR A 72 2.10 -1.43 -4.16
CA TYR A 72 3.04 -0.78 -3.27
C TYR A 72 2.39 0.46 -2.65
N GLY A 73 2.39 0.56 -1.33
CA GLY A 73 1.95 1.76 -0.61
C GLY A 73 3.14 2.62 -0.22
N PHE A 74 3.12 3.91 -0.56
CA PHE A 74 4.17 4.87 -0.21
C PHE A 74 3.62 5.98 0.69
N ASN A 75 4.26 6.20 1.84
CA ASN A 75 3.82 7.19 2.81
C ASN A 75 4.16 8.60 2.34
N ILE A 76 3.13 9.39 2.01
CA ILE A 76 3.25 10.78 1.55
C ILE A 76 2.93 11.79 2.65
N GLU A 77 2.35 11.35 3.76
CA GLU A 77 2.06 12.19 4.92
C GLU A 77 3.37 12.56 5.64
N SER A 78 4.22 11.56 5.88
CA SER A 78 5.44 11.73 6.65
C SER A 78 6.55 12.48 5.87
N PRO A 79 7.10 13.58 6.43
CA PRO A 79 8.21 14.31 5.80
C PRO A 79 9.47 13.46 5.59
N ILE A 80 9.81 12.59 6.54
CA ILE A 80 10.99 11.71 6.44
C ILE A 80 10.83 10.66 5.33
N CYS A 81 9.61 10.18 5.11
CA CYS A 81 9.32 9.25 4.02
C CYS A 81 9.35 9.96 2.68
N LYS A 82 8.75 11.15 2.57
CA LYS A 82 8.84 11.98 1.37
C LYS A 82 10.28 12.27 0.97
N SER A 83 11.17 12.61 1.91
CA SER A 83 12.56 12.89 1.58
C SER A 83 13.34 11.67 1.06
N ARG A 84 12.86 10.45 1.30
CA ARG A 84 13.48 9.23 0.77
C ARG A 84 13.13 8.97 -0.69
N TYR A 85 11.94 9.35 -1.12
CA TYR A 85 11.41 8.98 -2.45
C TYR A 85 11.25 10.16 -3.40
N LEU A 86 11.05 11.37 -2.86
CA LEU A 86 10.90 12.58 -3.64
C LEU A 86 12.22 13.34 -3.64
N ARG A 87 12.82 13.46 -4.82
CA ARG A 87 14.01 14.29 -5.02
C ARG A 87 13.66 15.74 -4.68
N LYS A 88 14.45 16.40 -3.84
CA LYS A 88 14.33 17.85 -3.65
C LYS A 88 14.57 18.51 -5.02
N LYS A 89 13.64 19.34 -5.48
CA LYS A 89 13.97 20.30 -6.55
C LYS A 89 14.92 21.31 -5.93
N ASN A 90 16.19 21.27 -6.32
CA ASN A 90 17.08 22.39 -6.08
C ASN A 90 16.53 23.56 -6.92
N HIS A 91 16.16 24.67 -6.29
CA HIS A 91 15.86 25.93 -6.97
C HIS A 91 17.16 26.60 -7.43
N GLU A 92 17.97 25.88 -8.22
CA GLU A 92 19.19 26.39 -8.85
C GLU A 92 19.12 26.02 -10.32
N GLU A 93 18.31 26.76 -11.08
CA GLU A 93 18.41 26.92 -12.54
C GLU A 93 17.34 27.95 -12.96
N VAL A 94 17.52 29.18 -12.48
CA VAL A 94 17.05 30.39 -13.16
C VAL A 94 18.23 31.34 -13.19
N ARG A 95 19.08 31.20 -14.20
CA ARG A 95 19.99 32.23 -14.66
C ARG A 95 20.05 32.17 -16.18
#